data_AF-A0A9D5JEA7-F1
#
_entry.id   AF-A0A9D5JEA7-F1
#
_cell.length_a   1.000
_cell.length_b   1.000
_cell.length_c   1.000
_cell.angle_alpha   90.00
_cell.angle_beta   90.00
_cell.angle_gamma   90.00
#
_symmetry.space_group_name_H-M   'P 1'
#
loop_
_entity.id
_entity.type
_entity.pdbx_description
1 polymer ?
#
loop_
_entity_poly.entity_id
_entity_poly.type
_entity_poly.pdbx_seq_one_letter_code
_entity_poly.pdbx_strand_id
1 'polypeptide(L)' 'LDAAACRYAVTPDEHFVIGPHPDYANVILAGGFSGHGFKFCPVIGEIVANLLAGADPGPVDMFSPKRFTSQLTKETR' A
#
# COMPACT_ATOMS: atom_id res chain seq x y z
N LEU A 1 -22.26 -17.08 19.91
CA LEU A 1 -21.01 -16.57 19.30
C LEU A 1 -21.44 -15.87 18.02
N ASP A 2 -21.37 -14.54 17.99
CA ASP A 2 -21.68 -13.78 16.77
C ASP A 2 -20.46 -13.75 15.86
N ALA A 3 -20.65 -14.09 14.59
CA ALA A 3 -19.63 -13.99 13.55
C ALA A 3 -19.73 -12.64 12.83
N ALA A 4 -18.59 -12.08 12.43
CA ALA A 4 -18.51 -10.83 11.68
C ALA A 4 -17.66 -11.00 10.42
N ALA A 5 -17.98 -10.25 9.37
CA ALA A 5 -17.21 -10.24 8.13
C ALA A 5 -15.98 -9.32 8.26
N CYS A 6 -14.80 -9.83 7.88
CA CYS A 6 -13.57 -9.05 7.77
C CYS A 6 -13.36 -8.62 6.30
N ARG A 7 -13.19 -7.32 6.05
CA ARG A 7 -12.97 -6.76 4.71
C ARG A 7 -11.50 -6.37 4.53
N TYR A 8 -10.98 -6.59 3.33
CA TYR A 8 -9.65 -6.18 2.92
C TYR A 8 -9.65 -5.83 1.43
N ALA A 9 -8.65 -5.07 1.00
CA ALA A 9 -8.42 -4.74 -0.40
C ALA A 9 -7.35 -5.68 -0.98
N VAL A 10 -7.55 -6.08 -2.24
CA VAL A 10 -6.63 -6.93 -3.00
C VAL A 10 -6.15 -6.15 -4.21
N THR A 11 -4.84 -6.07 -4.37
CA THR A 11 -4.20 -5.52 -5.57
C THR A 11 -4.13 -6.57 -6.66
N PRO A 12 -4.12 -6.18 -7.96
CA PRO A 12 -4.04 -7.14 -9.06
C PRO A 12 -2.81 -8.05 -9.03
N ASP A 13 -1.72 -7.59 -8.41
CA ASP A 13 -0.45 -8.32 -8.26
C ASP A 13 -0.25 -8.91 -6.86
N GLU A 14 -1.26 -8.83 -6.00
CA GLU A 14 -1.24 -9.26 -4.60
C GLU A 14 -0.12 -8.64 -3.73
N HIS A 15 0.57 -7.61 -4.23
CA HIS A 15 1.62 -6.88 -3.51
C HIS A 15 1.12 -5.58 -2.88
N PHE A 16 1.85 -5.10 -1.86
CA PHE A 16 1.48 -3.89 -1.11
C PHE A 16 1.58 -2.63 -1.96
N VAL A 17 0.78 -1.62 -1.66
CA VAL A 17 0.91 -0.27 -2.21
C VAL A 17 1.47 0.61 -1.11
N ILE A 18 2.76 0.93 -1.19
CA ILE A 18 3.48 1.75 -0.21
C ILE A 18 4.32 2.78 -0.96
N GLY A 19 4.11 4.07 -0.66
CA GLY A 19 4.89 5.16 -1.25
C GLY A 19 4.09 6.43 -1.50
N PRO A 20 4.72 7.48 -2.06
CA PRO A 20 4.06 8.75 -2.32
C PRO A 20 2.95 8.62 -3.37
N HIS A 21 1.85 9.34 -3.16
CA HIS A 21 0.79 9.46 -4.16
C HIS A 21 1.35 10.15 -5.42
N PRO A 22 1.05 9.66 -6.64
CA PRO A 22 1.60 10.22 -7.88
C PRO A 22 1.28 11.71 -8.08
N ASP A 23 0.06 12.14 -7.70
CA ASP A 23 -0.43 13.51 -7.92
C ASP A 23 -0.43 14.41 -6.67
N TYR A 24 -0.22 13.86 -5.47
CA TYR A 24 -0.35 14.60 -4.21
C TYR A 24 0.90 14.39 -3.35
N ALA A 25 1.82 15.35 -3.41
CA ALA A 25 3.14 15.23 -2.76
C ALA A 25 3.08 15.08 -1.22
N ASN A 26 1.98 15.52 -0.60
CA ASN A 26 1.75 15.44 0.85
C ASN A 26 0.98 14.18 1.29
N VAL A 27 0.79 13.20 0.40
CA VAL A 27 0.04 11.97 0.68
C VAL A 27 0.95 10.76 0.49
N ILE A 28 1.04 9.92 1.52
CA ILE A 28 1.65 8.59 1.45
C ILE A 28 0.52 7.55 1.41
N LEU A 29 0.59 6.65 0.45
CA LEU A 29 -0.25 5.46 0.39
C LEU A 29 0.44 4.32 1.15
N ALA A 30 -0.34 3.60 1.96
CA ALA A 30 0.06 2.39 2.66
C ALA A 30 -1.16 1.47 2.77
N GLY A 31 -1.38 0.62 1.77
CA GLY A 31 -2.58 -0.21 1.67
C GLY A 31 -2.46 -1.32 0.63
N GLY A 32 -3.59 -1.86 0.20
CA GLY A 32 -3.61 -2.95 -0.79
C GLY A 32 -2.87 -4.19 -0.29
N PHE A 33 -3.01 -4.52 1.00
CA PHE A 33 -2.18 -5.54 1.63
C PHE A 33 -2.58 -6.99 1.30
N SER A 34 -3.61 -7.19 0.48
CA SER A 34 -4.00 -8.48 -0.10
C SER A 34 -4.08 -9.62 0.93
N GLY A 35 -4.66 -9.33 2.10
CA GLY A 35 -4.87 -10.30 3.17
C GLY A 35 -3.63 -10.64 4.01
N HIS A 36 -2.49 -10.01 3.74
CA HIS A 36 -1.21 -10.31 4.40
C HIS A 36 -0.69 -9.19 5.30
N GLY A 37 -1.31 -8.01 5.31
CA GLY A 37 -0.79 -6.83 6.02
C GLY A 37 -0.52 -7.03 7.51
N PHE A 38 -1.34 -7.82 8.20
CA PHE A 38 -1.25 -7.96 9.66
C PHE A 38 0.12 -8.46 10.15
N LYS A 39 0.69 -9.48 9.50
CA LYS A 39 2.01 -10.03 9.88
C LYS A 39 3.18 -9.07 9.57
N PHE A 40 2.93 -8.05 8.75
CA PHE A 40 3.92 -7.06 8.34
C PHE A 40 3.70 -5.68 8.98
N CYS A 41 2.68 -5.51 9.83
CA CYS A 41 2.37 -4.22 10.46
C CYS A 41 3.59 -3.52 11.09
N PRO A 42 4.50 -4.21 11.83
CA PRO A 42 5.66 -3.54 12.43
C PRO A 42 6.60 -2.91 11.38
N VAL A 43 6.99 -3.67 10.35
CA VAL A 43 7.91 -3.18 9.33
C VAL A 43 7.26 -2.15 8.40
N ILE A 44 5.97 -2.31 8.09
CA ILE A 44 5.22 -1.31 7.32
C ILE A 44 5.16 0.02 8.08
N GLY A 45 4.96 -0.02 9.40
CA GLY A 45 4.96 1.18 10.24
C GLY A 45 6.28 1.94 10.17
N GLU A 46 7.41 1.23 10.26
CA GLU A 46 8.76 1.80 10.15
C GLU A 46 9.00 2.42 8.76
N ILE A 47 8.66 1.69 7.70
CA ILE A 47 8.75 2.18 6.31
C ILE A 47 7.97 3.49 6.14
N VAL A 48 6.73 3.53 6.60
CA VAL A 48 5.87 4.73 6.49
C VAL A 48 6.43 5.88 7.32
N ALA A 49 6.95 5.62 8.52
CA ALA A 49 7.57 6.64 9.36
C ALA A 49 8.80 7.25 8.66
N ASN A 50 9.66 6.43 8.04
CA ASN A 50 10.82 6.92 7.29
C ASN A 50 10.41 7.75 6.07
N LEU A 51 9.40 7.29 5.32
CA LEU A 51 8.84 8.06 4.19
C LEU A 51 8.34 9.45 4.62
N LEU A 52 7.64 9.53 5.76
CA LEU A 52 7.14 10.79 6.31
C LEU A 52 8.26 11.72 6.80
N ALA A 53 9.33 11.15 7.35
CA ALA A 53 10.50 11.89 7.83
C ALA A 53 11.45 12.31 6.70
N GLY A 54 11.22 11.87 5.45
CA GLY A 54 12.17 12.06 4.35
C GLY A 54 13.47 11.27 4.54
N ALA A 55 13.44 10.20 5.34
CA ALA A 55 14.55 9.29 5.58
C ALA A 55 14.49 8.10 4.60
N ASP A 56 15.55 7.28 4.57
CA ASP A 56 15.59 6.06 3.77
C ASP A 56 14.55 5.02 4.28
N PRO A 57 13.54 4.65 3.48
CA PRO A 57 12.56 3.64 3.85
C PRO A 57 13.04 2.20 3.58
N GLY A 58 14.25 2.02 3.02
CA GLY A 58 14.74 0.73 2.55
C GLY A 58 14.20 0.37 1.16
N PRO A 59 14.39 -0.88 0.71
CA PRO A 59 14.12 -1.31 -0.67
C PRO A 59 12.61 -1.56 -0.91
N VAL A 60 11.83 -0.48 -0.97
CA VAL A 60 10.35 -0.53 -1.09
C VAL A 60 9.83 -0.15 -2.48
N ASP A 61 10.72 0.06 -3.45
CA ASP A 61 10.37 0.51 -4.81
C ASP A 61 9.37 -0.40 -5.53
N MET A 62 9.45 -1.72 -5.30
CA MET A 62 8.51 -2.68 -5.88
C MET A 62 7.06 -2.45 -5.41
N PHE A 63 6.87 -1.78 -4.27
CA PHE A 63 5.56 -1.44 -3.72
C PHE A 63 5.08 -0.05 -4.11
N SER A 64 5.82 0.67 -4.97
CA SER A 64 5.46 2.01 -5.41
C SER A 64 4.06 2.05 -6.03
N PRO A 65 3.20 3.04 -5.68
CA PRO A 65 1.91 3.25 -6.33
C PRO A 65 2.01 3.48 -7.84
N LYS A 66 3.17 3.97 -8.31
CA LYS A 66 3.44 4.24 -9.73
C LYS A 66 3.37 2.98 -10.61
N ARG A 67 3.40 1.78 -10.05
CA ARG A 67 3.28 0.56 -10.83
C ARG A 67 1.90 0.36 -11.47
N PHE A 68 0.88 1.08 -11.00
CA PHE A 68 -0.49 1.01 -11.54
C PHE A 68 -0.91 2.25 -12.33
N THR A 69 -0.08 3.30 -12.43
CA THR A 69 -0.48 4.57 -13.07
C THR A 69 -0.67 4.48 -14.58
N SER A 70 -0.24 3.39 -15.23
CA SER A 70 -0.51 3.13 -16.65
C SER A 70 -1.80 2.34 -16.92
N GLN A 71 -2.49 1.83 -15.89
CA GLN A 71 -3.60 0.87 -16.06
C GLN A 71 -4.97 1.29 -15.49
N LEU A 72 -5.14 2.53 -15.01
CA LEU A 72 -6.43 3.03 -14.48
C LEU A 72 -7.49 3.36 -15.56
N THR A 73 -7.47 2.66 -16.70
CA THR A 73 -8.59 2.67 -17.65
C THR A 73 -9.18 1.27 -17.75
N LYS A 74 -10.38 1.11 -17.17
CA LYS A 74 -11.28 -0.07 -17.22
C LYS A 74 -11.04 -1.10 -16.12
N GLU A 75 -11.80 -0.97 -15.04
CA GLU A 75 -12.75 -1.99 -14.57
C GLU A 75 -13.45 -1.47 -13.31
N THR A 76 -14.52 -0.70 -13.52
CA THR A 76 -15.58 -0.56 -12.52
C THR A 76 -16.61 -1.63 -12.84
N ARG A 77 -16.69 -2.65 -12.00
CA ARG A 77 -17.91 -3.46 -11.84
C ARG A 77 -18.70 -2.89 -10.67
#